data_AF-A0A3M1AHA6-F1
#
_entry.id   AF-A0A3M1AHA6-F1
#
_cell.length_a   1.000
_cell.length_b   1.000
_cell.length_c   1.000
_cell.angle_alpha   90.00
_cell.angle_beta   90.00
_cell.angle_gamma   90.00
#
_symmetry.space_group_name_H-M   'P 1'
#
loop_
_entity.id
_entity.type
_entity.pdbx_description
1 polymer ?
#
loop_
_entity_poly.entity_id
_entity_poly.type
_entity_poly.pdbx_seq_one_letter_code
_entity_poly.pdbx_strand_id
1 'polypeptide(L)'
;MKRLFTFFMGWLFFVAIVPALMAQDHLLITEFAVTPTEGEFIEIYNPTDHTIDLSNYYITDATFANGGVFYYKIVTGNGGGGDFFDFNARFPDGATIAPGEHQTIAIAGDKAFFDTYGVLPTYELYEDSTDFADDRPEMREATPNSIATPFNSTRPSGLSNSGEVIILYYWDGQSDLVQDVDYVVWGDKVEAVDKTGVSIDGPDADSEPSTYLPDTPIDEQHVVNADNDDDPNPHDDGMSAQRRLNVEDVENWLGGNGITGHDETSEDLSWRGGIWSINEPPTPNRRALGDSLTIADIQFIRADSIGEEIND
;
A
#
# COMPACT_ATOMS: atom_id res chain seq x y z
N MET A 1 40.43 18.50 62.52
CA MET A 1 40.22 18.94 61.13
C MET A 1 39.86 17.72 60.28
N LYS A 2 38.57 17.43 60.12
CA LYS A 2 38.08 16.40 59.18
C LYS A 2 37.31 17.15 58.09
N ARG A 3 37.81 17.08 56.86
CA ARG A 3 37.19 17.67 55.66
C ARG A 3 36.02 16.80 55.26
N LEU A 4 34.81 17.37 55.23
CA LEU A 4 33.62 16.71 54.71
C LEU A 4 33.55 17.02 53.21
N PHE A 5 33.79 16.00 52.38
CA PHE A 5 33.55 16.06 50.95
C PHE A 5 32.04 15.91 50.73
N THR A 6 31.40 16.97 50.22
CA THR A 6 30.01 16.91 49.76
C THR A 6 30.02 16.41 48.32
N PHE A 7 29.60 15.16 48.10
CA PHE A 7 29.31 14.63 46.77
C PHE A 7 28.00 15.24 46.27
N PHE A 8 28.04 16.00 45.18
CA PHE A 8 26.85 16.41 44.44
C PHE A 8 26.43 15.22 43.57
N MET A 9 25.40 14.49 43.99
CA MET A 9 24.79 13.44 43.17
C MET A 9 23.86 14.13 42.17
N GLY A 10 24.36 14.40 40.96
CA GLY A 10 23.54 14.85 39.84
C GLY A 10 22.57 13.72 39.44
N TRP A 11 21.28 13.92 39.66
CA TRP A 11 20.24 13.10 39.06
C TRP A 11 20.17 13.45 37.56
N LEU A 12 20.72 12.60 36.71
CA LEU A 12 20.38 12.60 35.29
C LEU A 12 18.93 12.11 35.17
N PHE A 13 18.00 13.00 34.86
CA PHE A 13 16.70 12.60 34.34
C PHE A 13 16.93 12.14 32.90
N PHE A 14 17.02 10.82 32.70
CA PHE A 14 16.81 10.23 31.37
C PHE A 14 15.31 10.36 31.09
N VAL A 15 14.92 11.41 30.36
CA VAL A 15 13.60 11.43 29.71
C VAL A 15 13.72 10.42 28.58
N ALA A 16 13.21 9.21 28.80
CA ALA A 16 12.96 8.30 27.70
C ALA A 16 11.90 8.96 26.81
N ILE A 17 12.35 9.59 25.72
CA ILE A 17 11.48 9.90 24.59
C ILE A 17 11.16 8.53 23.99
N VAL A 18 10.09 7.92 24.50
CA VAL A 18 9.38 6.88 23.78
C VAL A 18 8.74 7.65 22.61
N PRO A 19 9.16 7.43 21.35
CA PRO A 19 8.37 7.90 20.22
C PRO A 19 7.04 7.21 20.43
N ALA A 20 6.00 8.00 20.60
CA ALA A 20 4.68 7.49 20.35
C ALA A 20 4.76 6.95 18.91
N LEU A 21 4.71 5.63 18.77
CA LEU A 21 4.15 5.05 17.55
C LEU A 21 2.80 5.76 17.44
N MET A 22 2.70 6.74 16.54
CA MET A 22 1.40 7.34 16.27
C MET A 22 0.55 6.19 15.72
N ALA A 23 -0.67 6.06 16.23
CA ALA A 23 -1.58 5.06 15.68
C ALA A 23 -1.84 5.46 14.23
N GLN A 24 -1.60 4.53 13.30
CA GLN A 24 -1.97 4.70 11.90
C GLN A 24 -3.47 5.01 11.82
N ASP A 25 -3.83 6.02 11.04
CA ASP A 25 -5.19 6.58 10.99
C ASP A 25 -5.90 6.36 9.66
N HIS A 26 -5.29 5.56 8.77
CA HIS A 26 -5.83 5.16 7.48
C HIS A 26 -5.59 3.65 7.21
N LEU A 27 -5.95 3.15 6.03
CA LEU A 27 -5.77 1.74 5.65
C LEU A 27 -4.36 1.49 5.13
N LEU A 28 -3.85 0.28 5.32
CA LEU A 28 -2.55 -0.14 4.79
C LEU A 28 -2.70 -1.26 3.77
N ILE A 29 -1.89 -1.25 2.71
CA ILE A 29 -1.53 -2.43 1.93
C ILE A 29 -0.52 -3.23 2.77
N THR A 30 -0.86 -4.47 3.08
CA THR A 30 -0.05 -5.30 4.00
C THR A 30 0.61 -6.49 3.33
N GLU A 31 0.08 -6.96 2.21
CA GLU A 31 0.61 -8.13 1.53
C GLU A 31 0.21 -8.11 0.05
N PHE A 32 1.09 -8.54 -0.82
CA PHE A 32 0.75 -8.82 -2.20
C PHE A 32 1.58 -9.98 -2.76
N ALA A 33 0.97 -10.69 -3.71
CA ALA A 33 1.65 -11.70 -4.51
C ALA A 33 1.42 -11.41 -5.99
N VAL A 34 2.49 -11.40 -6.78
CA VAL A 34 2.45 -11.19 -8.24
C VAL A 34 2.62 -12.50 -9.02
N THR A 35 2.98 -13.61 -8.36
CA THR A 35 3.18 -14.90 -9.01
C THR A 35 3.02 -16.07 -8.03
N PRO A 36 2.34 -17.19 -8.40
CA PRO A 36 1.79 -17.51 -9.71
C PRO A 36 0.57 -16.65 -10.08
N THR A 37 0.25 -16.53 -11.38
CA THR A 37 -0.85 -15.67 -11.86
C THR A 37 -2.19 -16.05 -11.27
N GLU A 38 -2.46 -17.34 -11.09
CA GLU A 38 -3.68 -17.85 -10.46
C GLU A 38 -3.78 -17.47 -8.96
N GLY A 39 -2.66 -17.09 -8.35
CA GLY A 39 -2.56 -16.66 -6.97
C GLY A 39 -2.34 -15.16 -6.80
N GLU A 40 -2.42 -14.34 -7.84
CA GLU A 40 -2.21 -12.91 -7.69
C GLU A 40 -3.24 -12.29 -6.72
N PHE A 41 -2.76 -11.51 -5.75
CA PHE A 41 -3.63 -10.84 -4.78
C PHE A 41 -2.99 -9.60 -4.15
N ILE A 42 -3.87 -8.78 -3.57
CA ILE A 42 -3.51 -7.64 -2.72
C ILE A 42 -4.30 -7.73 -1.41
N GLU A 43 -3.65 -7.51 -0.28
CA GLU A 43 -4.27 -7.46 1.04
C GLU A 43 -4.21 -6.06 1.64
N ILE A 44 -5.33 -5.63 2.22
CA ILE A 44 -5.42 -4.40 3.01
C ILE A 44 -5.72 -4.69 4.48
N TYR A 45 -5.31 -3.79 5.36
CA TYR A 45 -5.53 -3.85 6.80
C TYR A 45 -6.09 -2.55 7.35
N ASN A 46 -6.97 -2.64 8.35
CA ASN A 46 -7.45 -1.49 9.10
C ASN A 46 -6.76 -1.39 10.48
N PRO A 47 -5.71 -0.54 10.63
CA PRO A 47 -5.05 -0.28 11.90
C PRO A 47 -5.82 0.64 12.84
N THR A 48 -6.87 1.31 12.35
CA THR A 48 -7.61 2.31 13.12
C THR A 48 -8.49 1.66 14.19
N ASP A 49 -9.08 2.48 15.06
CA ASP A 49 -9.97 2.05 16.14
C ASP A 49 -11.47 2.03 15.76
N HIS A 50 -11.79 2.29 14.49
CA HIS A 50 -13.16 2.31 13.99
C HIS A 50 -13.32 1.57 12.66
N THR A 51 -14.56 1.16 12.36
CA THR A 51 -14.88 0.57 11.06
C THR A 51 -14.79 1.63 9.97
N ILE A 52 -14.11 1.30 8.87
CA ILE A 52 -13.98 2.15 7.69
C ILE A 52 -14.97 1.67 6.62
N ASP A 53 -15.69 2.62 6.01
CA ASP A 53 -16.54 2.38 4.83
C ASP A 53 -15.67 2.44 3.57
N LEU A 54 -15.59 1.33 2.86
CA LEU A 54 -14.74 1.17 1.68
C LEU A 54 -15.40 1.67 0.40
N SER A 55 -16.67 2.10 0.45
CA SER A 55 -17.45 2.43 -0.76
C SER A 55 -16.80 3.48 -1.65
N ASN A 56 -15.91 4.35 -1.13
CA ASN A 56 -15.19 5.40 -1.86
C ASN A 56 -13.68 5.15 -1.93
N TYR A 57 -13.24 3.93 -1.62
CA TYR A 57 -11.86 3.49 -1.78
C TYR A 57 -11.70 2.77 -3.11
N TYR A 58 -10.52 2.93 -3.70
CA TYR A 58 -10.16 2.45 -5.02
C TYR A 58 -8.77 1.84 -4.96
N ILE A 59 -8.53 0.86 -5.83
CA ILE A 59 -7.25 0.18 -5.94
C ILE A 59 -6.88 -0.02 -7.42
N THR A 60 -5.63 0.22 -7.76
CA THR A 60 -5.17 0.23 -9.16
C THR A 60 -3.68 0.00 -9.27
N ASP A 61 -3.27 -0.56 -10.41
CA ASP A 61 -1.91 -0.63 -10.91
C ASP A 61 -1.68 0.25 -12.16
N ALA A 62 -2.73 0.92 -12.64
CA ALA A 62 -2.81 1.50 -13.97
C ALA A 62 -2.07 2.84 -14.09
N THR A 63 -0.74 2.79 -14.11
CA THR A 63 0.11 3.94 -14.39
C THR A 63 0.93 3.74 -15.67
N PHE A 64 0.80 4.68 -16.60
CA PHE A 64 1.64 4.72 -17.80
C PHE A 64 2.00 6.18 -18.12
N ALA A 65 3.11 6.65 -17.54
CA ALA A 65 3.52 8.05 -17.60
C ALA A 65 3.70 8.56 -19.05
N ASN A 66 4.28 7.74 -19.93
CA ASN A 66 4.47 8.10 -21.35
C ASN A 66 3.16 8.26 -22.12
N GLY A 67 2.08 7.61 -21.68
CA GLY A 67 0.73 7.78 -22.22
C GLY A 67 -0.13 8.78 -21.44
N GLY A 68 0.39 9.34 -20.35
CA GLY A 68 -0.35 10.23 -19.46
C GLY A 68 -1.49 9.54 -18.71
N VAL A 69 -1.39 8.24 -18.46
CA VAL A 69 -2.36 7.47 -17.68
C VAL A 69 -1.93 7.48 -16.22
N PHE A 70 -2.80 8.03 -15.36
CA PHE A 70 -2.57 8.13 -13.92
C PHE A 70 -3.90 8.06 -13.18
N TYR A 71 -3.97 7.30 -12.08
CA TYR A 71 -5.20 7.09 -11.31
C TYR A 71 -5.90 8.38 -10.87
N TYR A 72 -5.14 9.42 -10.50
CA TYR A 72 -5.69 10.71 -10.07
C TYR A 72 -6.50 11.43 -11.15
N LYS A 73 -6.43 10.99 -12.42
CA LYS A 73 -7.26 11.51 -13.51
C LYS A 73 -8.68 10.94 -13.55
N ILE A 74 -9.02 10.04 -12.62
CA ILE A 74 -10.40 9.58 -12.42
C ILE A 74 -11.39 10.72 -12.23
N VAL A 75 -10.95 11.83 -11.64
CA VAL A 75 -11.74 13.05 -11.43
C VAL A 75 -12.25 13.67 -12.74
N THR A 76 -11.62 13.35 -13.86
CA THR A 76 -12.04 13.76 -15.23
C THR A 76 -12.67 12.62 -16.05
N GLY A 77 -12.97 11.49 -15.42
CA GLY A 77 -13.49 10.29 -16.09
C GLY A 77 -12.43 9.47 -16.83
N ASN A 78 -11.15 9.59 -16.45
CA ASN A 78 -10.04 8.78 -16.96
C ASN A 78 -9.47 7.92 -15.81
N GLY A 79 -8.17 7.65 -15.76
CA GLY A 79 -7.54 6.91 -14.65
C GLY A 79 -6.96 5.55 -15.02
N GLY A 80 -7.09 5.12 -16.28
CA GLY A 80 -6.51 3.86 -16.77
C GLY A 80 -7.30 2.60 -16.43
N GLY A 81 -6.65 1.46 -16.60
CA GLY A 81 -7.19 0.12 -16.40
C GLY A 81 -7.89 -0.43 -17.65
N GLY A 82 -8.09 -1.76 -17.67
CA GLY A 82 -8.90 -2.43 -18.69
C GLY A 82 -8.18 -2.83 -19.97
N ASP A 83 -6.91 -2.46 -20.11
CA ASP A 83 -6.03 -2.90 -21.17
C ASP A 83 -4.64 -3.09 -20.55
N PHE A 84 -3.75 -3.74 -21.28
CA PHE A 84 -2.36 -3.97 -20.86
C PHE A 84 -2.10 -4.83 -19.62
N PHE A 85 -3.12 -5.53 -19.12
CA PHE A 85 -3.15 -6.26 -17.83
C PHE A 85 -3.48 -5.33 -16.63
N ASP A 86 -3.52 -4.02 -16.83
CA ASP A 86 -3.84 -3.07 -15.78
C ASP A 86 -5.33 -3.10 -15.38
N PHE A 87 -5.63 -2.67 -14.16
CA PHE A 87 -6.97 -2.40 -13.65
C PHE A 87 -7.04 -1.10 -12.86
N ASN A 88 -8.24 -0.51 -12.83
CA ASN A 88 -8.60 0.50 -11.85
C ASN A 88 -9.97 0.13 -11.28
N ALA A 89 -10.00 -0.23 -10.00
CA ALA A 89 -11.12 -0.85 -9.34
C ALA A 89 -11.57 -0.05 -8.12
N ARG A 90 -12.81 -0.26 -7.71
CA ARG A 90 -13.46 0.36 -6.56
C ARG A 90 -14.13 -0.72 -5.72
N PHE A 91 -14.04 -0.63 -4.40
CA PHE A 91 -14.72 -1.60 -3.54
C PHE A 91 -16.26 -1.57 -3.74
N PRO A 92 -16.97 -2.70 -3.46
CA PRO A 92 -18.43 -2.76 -3.55
C PRO A 92 -19.14 -1.71 -2.68
N ASP A 93 -20.36 -1.33 -3.07
CA ASP A 93 -21.16 -0.42 -2.25
C ASP A 93 -21.52 -1.07 -0.90
N GLY A 94 -21.26 -0.35 0.19
CA GLY A 94 -21.49 -0.82 1.55
C GLY A 94 -20.43 -1.79 2.07
N ALA A 95 -19.35 -2.01 1.33
CA ALA A 95 -18.18 -2.71 1.84
C ALA A 95 -17.60 -1.96 3.06
N THR A 96 -17.20 -2.71 4.08
CA THR A 96 -16.61 -2.14 5.30
C THR A 96 -15.49 -3.02 5.81
N ILE A 97 -14.52 -2.43 6.49
CA ILE A 97 -13.44 -3.15 7.19
C ILE A 97 -13.39 -2.73 8.66
N ALA A 98 -13.58 -3.68 9.58
CA ALA A 98 -13.57 -3.40 11.01
C ALA A 98 -12.14 -3.21 11.55
N PRO A 99 -11.97 -2.60 12.73
CA PRO A 99 -10.66 -2.47 13.38
C PRO A 99 -9.93 -3.80 13.50
N GLY A 100 -8.69 -3.85 13.04
CA GLY A 100 -7.85 -5.04 13.11
C GLY A 100 -8.16 -6.12 12.07
N GLU A 101 -9.09 -5.88 11.15
CA GLU A 101 -9.40 -6.82 10.06
C GLU A 101 -8.44 -6.66 8.89
N HIS A 102 -8.16 -7.78 8.23
CA HIS A 102 -7.48 -7.84 6.93
C HIS A 102 -8.52 -8.22 5.88
N GLN A 103 -8.40 -7.66 4.68
CA GLN A 103 -9.25 -8.02 3.55
C GLN A 103 -8.40 -8.24 2.30
N THR A 104 -8.57 -9.40 1.67
CA THR A 104 -7.80 -9.79 0.48
C THR A 104 -8.64 -9.60 -0.79
N ILE A 105 -8.04 -9.02 -1.82
CA ILE A 105 -8.58 -8.92 -3.16
C ILE A 105 -7.82 -9.92 -4.04
N ALA A 106 -8.49 -10.97 -4.51
CA ALA A 106 -7.92 -11.88 -5.50
C ALA A 106 -8.03 -11.27 -6.91
N ILE A 107 -6.95 -11.31 -7.68
CA ILE A 107 -6.91 -10.72 -9.03
C ILE A 107 -7.48 -11.68 -10.08
N ALA A 108 -7.18 -12.97 -9.97
CA ALA A 108 -7.60 -14.00 -10.93
C ALA A 108 -8.97 -14.66 -10.61
N GLY A 109 -9.72 -14.11 -9.64
CA GLY A 109 -10.98 -14.69 -9.16
C GLY A 109 -10.81 -15.64 -7.97
N ASP A 110 -11.93 -15.92 -7.29
CA ASP A 110 -11.92 -16.64 -6.02
C ASP A 110 -11.57 -18.14 -6.15
N LYS A 111 -11.91 -18.77 -7.29
CA LYS A 111 -11.64 -20.18 -7.53
C LYS A 111 -10.16 -20.42 -7.76
N ALA A 112 -9.54 -19.66 -8.66
CA ALA A 112 -8.09 -19.76 -8.92
C ALA A 112 -7.29 -19.51 -7.62
N PHE A 113 -7.72 -18.51 -6.86
CA PHE A 113 -7.13 -18.17 -5.57
C PHE A 113 -7.29 -19.30 -4.54
N PHE A 114 -8.49 -19.89 -4.41
CA PHE A 114 -8.74 -21.01 -3.50
C PHE A 114 -7.92 -22.26 -3.87
N ASP A 115 -7.80 -22.58 -5.15
CA ASP A 115 -6.98 -23.70 -5.62
C ASP A 115 -5.49 -23.50 -5.27
N THR A 116 -5.04 -22.23 -5.22
CA THR A 116 -3.66 -21.86 -4.88
C THR A 116 -3.40 -21.85 -3.37
N TYR A 117 -4.24 -21.21 -2.57
CA TYR A 117 -3.98 -20.95 -1.14
C TYR A 117 -4.87 -21.76 -0.18
N GLY A 118 -5.91 -22.43 -0.66
CA GLY A 118 -6.84 -23.22 0.16
C GLY A 118 -7.75 -22.38 1.07
N VAL A 119 -7.79 -21.06 0.87
CA VAL A 119 -8.66 -20.11 1.57
C VAL A 119 -9.33 -19.20 0.53
N LEU A 120 -10.50 -18.67 0.86
CA LEU A 120 -11.21 -17.72 -0.01
C LEU A 120 -10.72 -16.30 0.25
N PRO A 121 -10.67 -15.43 -0.78
CA PRO A 121 -10.36 -14.02 -0.59
C PRO A 121 -11.55 -13.28 0.04
N THR A 122 -11.38 -12.00 0.38
CA THR A 122 -12.50 -11.15 0.79
C THR A 122 -13.32 -10.69 -0.43
N TYR A 123 -12.62 -10.20 -1.45
CA TYR A 123 -13.18 -9.76 -2.71
C TYR A 123 -12.44 -10.43 -3.86
N GLU A 124 -13.03 -10.39 -5.03
CA GLU A 124 -12.35 -10.74 -6.28
C GLU A 124 -12.44 -9.57 -7.27
N LEU A 125 -11.43 -9.43 -8.12
CA LEU A 125 -11.40 -8.35 -9.11
C LEU A 125 -12.49 -8.55 -10.17
N TYR A 126 -12.77 -9.80 -10.53
CA TYR A 126 -13.84 -10.22 -11.42
C TYR A 126 -14.20 -11.69 -11.17
N GLU A 127 -15.43 -12.06 -11.52
CA GLU A 127 -15.90 -13.44 -11.58
C GLU A 127 -15.05 -14.29 -12.55
N ASP A 128 -14.58 -15.45 -12.11
CA ASP A 128 -13.73 -16.36 -12.89
C ASP A 128 -14.40 -17.71 -13.22
N SER A 129 -15.51 -18.08 -12.56
CA SER A 129 -16.15 -19.37 -12.69
C SER A 129 -17.63 -19.43 -12.26
N THR A 130 -18.49 -19.93 -13.14
CA THR A 130 -19.90 -20.18 -12.79
C THR A 130 -20.15 -21.43 -11.94
N ASP A 131 -19.08 -22.13 -11.54
CA ASP A 131 -19.12 -23.50 -11.01
C ASP A 131 -18.65 -23.59 -9.54
N PHE A 132 -18.06 -22.53 -9.00
CA PHE A 132 -17.69 -22.38 -7.60
C PHE A 132 -18.77 -21.54 -6.88
N ALA A 133 -18.85 -21.62 -5.54
CA ALA A 133 -19.88 -20.87 -4.81
C ALA A 133 -19.54 -19.37 -4.85
N ASP A 134 -20.11 -18.69 -5.84
CA ASP A 134 -20.16 -17.25 -6.15
C ASP A 134 -20.72 -16.41 -4.97
N ASP A 135 -20.01 -16.44 -3.84
CA ASP A 135 -20.39 -15.71 -2.62
C ASP A 135 -19.32 -14.65 -2.25
N ARG A 136 -18.29 -14.43 -3.08
CA ARG A 136 -17.32 -13.34 -2.86
C ARG A 136 -17.75 -12.11 -3.66
N PRO A 137 -17.94 -10.95 -3.02
CA PRO A 137 -18.33 -9.75 -3.75
C PRO A 137 -17.25 -9.30 -4.73
N GLU A 138 -17.65 -8.94 -5.96
CA GLU A 138 -16.72 -8.46 -6.96
C GLU A 138 -16.37 -6.98 -6.77
N MET A 139 -15.14 -6.63 -7.09
CA MET A 139 -14.74 -5.24 -7.23
C MET A 139 -15.48 -4.60 -8.40
N ARG A 140 -15.73 -3.29 -8.29
CA ARG A 140 -16.41 -2.50 -9.32
C ARG A 140 -15.38 -1.79 -10.18
N GLU A 141 -15.71 -1.57 -11.43
CA GLU A 141 -14.92 -0.70 -12.29
C GLU A 141 -14.93 0.75 -11.74
N ALA A 142 -13.75 1.37 -11.67
CA ALA A 142 -13.61 2.77 -11.32
C ALA A 142 -14.12 3.71 -12.42
N THR A 143 -13.88 3.32 -13.69
CA THR A 143 -14.48 3.93 -14.90
C THR A 143 -14.90 2.83 -15.88
N PRO A 144 -15.82 3.09 -16.83
CA PRO A 144 -16.32 2.01 -17.70
C PRO A 144 -15.21 1.25 -18.44
N ASN A 145 -15.19 -0.07 -18.29
CA ASN A 145 -14.18 -1.00 -18.81
C ASN A 145 -12.80 -0.89 -18.15
N SER A 146 -12.65 -0.32 -16.95
CA SER A 146 -11.35 -0.22 -16.27
C SER A 146 -10.89 -1.53 -15.61
N ILE A 147 -11.65 -2.63 -15.76
CA ILE A 147 -11.26 -3.98 -15.35
C ILE A 147 -11.39 -4.91 -16.56
N ALA A 148 -10.28 -5.55 -16.96
CA ALA A 148 -10.29 -6.55 -18.01
C ALA A 148 -10.50 -7.94 -17.41
N THR A 149 -11.40 -8.73 -18.01
CA THR A 149 -11.73 -10.09 -17.56
C THR A 149 -11.42 -11.11 -18.64
N PRO A 150 -11.27 -12.40 -18.30
CA PRO A 150 -11.11 -13.47 -19.30
C PRO A 150 -12.27 -13.55 -20.30
N PHE A 151 -13.44 -12.99 -19.96
CA PHE A 151 -14.62 -12.97 -20.82
C PHE A 151 -14.65 -11.81 -21.81
N ASN A 152 -13.95 -10.70 -21.52
CA ASN A 152 -13.99 -9.48 -22.33
C ASN A 152 -12.62 -9.10 -22.96
N SER A 153 -11.54 -9.74 -22.55
CA SER A 153 -10.17 -9.44 -22.99
C SER A 153 -9.33 -10.70 -23.16
N THR A 154 -8.38 -10.67 -24.11
CA THR A 154 -7.32 -11.69 -24.23
C THR A 154 -6.15 -11.44 -23.28
N ARG A 155 -6.18 -10.30 -22.57
CA ARG A 155 -5.21 -9.85 -21.58
C ARG A 155 -6.02 -9.40 -20.36
N PRO A 156 -6.56 -10.35 -19.57
CA PRO A 156 -7.32 -10.03 -18.36
C PRO A 156 -6.43 -9.26 -17.37
N SER A 157 -7.02 -8.56 -16.42
CA SER A 157 -6.24 -7.80 -15.45
C SER A 157 -5.39 -8.73 -14.57
N GLY A 158 -4.18 -8.28 -14.24
CA GLY A 158 -3.12 -9.06 -13.58
C GLY A 158 -1.95 -8.17 -13.18
N LEU A 159 -1.09 -8.65 -12.28
CA LEU A 159 0.09 -7.93 -11.79
C LEU A 159 1.37 -8.34 -12.53
N SER A 160 2.33 -7.42 -12.66
CA SER A 160 3.59 -7.67 -13.36
C SER A 160 4.71 -8.21 -12.46
N ASN A 161 5.35 -9.31 -12.90
CA ASN A 161 6.56 -9.84 -12.27
C ASN A 161 7.82 -8.97 -12.47
N SER A 162 7.75 -7.95 -13.33
CA SER A 162 8.92 -7.17 -13.79
C SER A 162 8.97 -5.74 -13.25
N GLY A 163 8.07 -5.41 -12.33
CA GLY A 163 7.89 -4.07 -11.79
C GLY A 163 6.54 -3.49 -12.18
N GLU A 164 5.93 -2.80 -11.21
CA GLU A 164 4.66 -2.10 -11.30
C GLU A 164 4.43 -1.31 -10.00
N VAL A 165 3.21 -0.81 -9.82
CA VAL A 165 2.76 -0.10 -8.63
C VAL A 165 1.38 -0.62 -8.21
N ILE A 166 1.07 -0.56 -6.91
CA ILE A 166 -0.29 -0.66 -6.37
C ILE A 166 -0.56 0.65 -5.63
N ILE A 167 -1.63 1.33 -6.00
CA ILE A 167 -2.12 2.51 -5.29
C ILE A 167 -3.49 2.20 -4.68
N LEU A 168 -3.59 2.34 -3.36
CA LEU A 168 -4.86 2.45 -2.64
C LEU A 168 -5.16 3.94 -2.50
N TYR A 169 -6.31 4.39 -2.99
CA TYR A 169 -6.69 5.81 -2.94
C TYR A 169 -8.16 6.01 -2.62
N TYR A 170 -8.49 7.20 -2.13
CA TYR A 170 -9.84 7.62 -1.81
C TYR A 170 -10.31 8.71 -2.77
N TRP A 171 -11.56 8.59 -3.24
CA TRP A 171 -12.23 9.67 -3.95
C TRP A 171 -13.73 9.65 -3.68
N ASP A 172 -14.30 10.82 -3.36
CA ASP A 172 -15.72 10.97 -3.04
C ASP A 172 -16.62 11.05 -4.29
N GLY A 173 -16.03 11.04 -5.49
CA GLY A 173 -16.72 11.19 -6.76
C GLY A 173 -17.08 12.62 -7.13
N GLN A 174 -16.67 13.62 -6.34
CA GLN A 174 -17.07 15.03 -6.47
C GLN A 174 -15.89 16.00 -6.42
N SER A 175 -14.90 15.74 -5.57
CA SER A 175 -13.74 16.61 -5.35
C SER A 175 -12.78 16.62 -6.54
N ASP A 176 -12.06 17.73 -6.72
CA ASP A 176 -11.01 17.87 -7.73
C ASP A 176 -9.87 16.88 -7.58
N LEU A 177 -9.51 16.56 -6.33
CA LEU A 177 -8.36 15.74 -6.00
C LEU A 177 -8.81 14.41 -5.40
N VAL A 178 -8.13 13.34 -5.80
CA VAL A 178 -8.07 12.12 -5.01
C VAL A 178 -7.11 12.28 -3.84
N GLN A 179 -7.28 11.49 -2.80
CA GLN A 179 -6.35 11.40 -1.67
C GLN A 179 -5.67 10.04 -1.70
N ASP A 180 -4.37 10.03 -1.47
CA ASP A 180 -3.59 8.79 -1.39
C ASP A 180 -3.87 8.10 -0.05
N VAL A 181 -3.90 6.77 -0.02
CA VAL A 181 -4.18 6.02 1.21
C VAL A 181 -3.03 5.09 1.54
N ASP A 182 -2.49 4.39 0.55
CA ASP A 182 -1.21 3.68 0.65
C ASP A 182 -0.67 3.48 -0.78
N TYR A 183 0.64 3.28 -0.91
CA TYR A 183 1.38 3.26 -2.15
C TYR A 183 2.54 2.27 -2.09
N VAL A 184 2.54 1.30 -3.01
CA VAL A 184 3.62 0.31 -3.09
C VAL A 184 4.10 0.19 -4.53
N VAL A 185 5.38 0.44 -4.77
CA VAL A 185 6.03 0.24 -6.08
C VAL A 185 7.10 -0.84 -5.95
N TRP A 186 7.27 -1.69 -6.96
CA TRP A 186 8.27 -2.75 -6.95
C TRP A 186 9.02 -2.87 -8.28
N GLY A 187 10.14 -3.58 -8.24
CA GLY A 187 10.98 -3.89 -9.39
C GLY A 187 11.76 -2.70 -9.92
N ASP A 188 11.08 -1.71 -10.49
CA ASP A 188 11.65 -0.43 -10.92
C ASP A 188 10.73 0.74 -10.55
N LYS A 189 10.91 1.91 -11.18
CA LYS A 189 10.13 3.13 -10.90
C LYS A 189 9.44 3.69 -12.14
N VAL A 190 9.23 2.88 -13.17
CA VAL A 190 8.63 3.33 -14.44
C VAL A 190 7.16 3.71 -14.23
N GLU A 191 6.45 2.97 -13.37
CA GLU A 191 5.06 3.19 -12.99
C GLU A 191 4.92 4.07 -11.73
N ALA A 192 6.03 4.56 -11.17
CA ALA A 192 6.01 5.44 -10.01
C ALA A 192 5.32 6.78 -10.31
N VAL A 193 4.64 7.35 -9.32
CA VAL A 193 3.83 8.57 -9.46
C VAL A 193 4.41 9.71 -8.63
N ASP A 194 4.51 10.90 -9.24
CA ASP A 194 4.81 12.16 -8.57
C ASP A 194 3.83 13.23 -9.08
N LYS A 195 3.00 13.77 -8.18
CA LYS A 195 1.98 14.79 -8.50
C LYS A 195 2.48 16.22 -8.31
N THR A 196 3.77 16.43 -8.07
CA THR A 196 4.34 17.76 -7.85
C THR A 196 4.02 18.70 -9.01
N GLY A 197 3.29 19.78 -8.69
CA GLY A 197 2.90 20.80 -9.66
C GLY A 197 1.75 20.40 -10.58
N VAL A 198 1.06 19.28 -10.31
CA VAL A 198 -0.19 18.90 -10.99
C VAL A 198 -1.34 19.71 -10.39
N SER A 199 -2.06 20.42 -11.26
CA SER A 199 -3.37 21.02 -10.95
C SER A 199 -4.44 20.41 -11.86
N ILE A 200 -5.58 20.04 -11.29
CA ILE A 200 -6.66 19.36 -12.01
C ILE A 200 -8.02 19.85 -11.49
N ASP A 201 -9.00 19.88 -12.39
CA ASP A 201 -10.37 20.33 -12.17
C ASP A 201 -11.28 19.09 -12.30
N GLY A 202 -11.98 18.75 -11.21
CA GLY A 202 -12.85 17.59 -11.11
C GLY A 202 -14.31 17.92 -11.44
N PRO A 203 -15.26 17.09 -10.97
CA PRO A 203 -16.68 17.27 -11.25
C PRO A 203 -17.38 18.17 -10.21
N ASP A 204 -16.63 19.03 -9.53
CA ASP A 204 -17.18 19.91 -8.51
C ASP A 204 -18.04 21.04 -9.13
N ALA A 205 -18.50 22.00 -8.31
CA ALA A 205 -19.48 22.98 -8.77
C ALA A 205 -18.89 24.11 -9.63
N ASP A 206 -17.57 24.33 -9.59
CA ASP A 206 -16.93 25.42 -10.31
C ASP A 206 -16.03 24.90 -11.46
N SER A 207 -14.97 25.62 -11.77
CA SER A 207 -14.06 25.26 -12.87
C SER A 207 -12.63 25.72 -12.56
N GLU A 208 -12.34 25.96 -11.29
CA GLU A 208 -11.05 26.41 -10.79
C GLU A 208 -10.30 25.18 -10.27
N PRO A 209 -9.18 24.77 -10.92
CA PRO A 209 -8.51 23.54 -10.54
C PRO A 209 -7.84 23.64 -9.16
N SER A 210 -7.94 22.57 -8.39
CA SER A 210 -7.12 22.35 -7.20
C SER A 210 -5.73 21.83 -7.56
N THR A 211 -4.75 22.08 -6.68
CA THR A 211 -3.34 21.69 -6.91
C THR A 211 -2.87 20.72 -5.85
N TYR A 212 -2.25 19.63 -6.27
CA TYR A 212 -1.60 18.66 -5.38
C TYR A 212 -0.43 19.31 -4.64
N LEU A 213 -0.22 18.87 -3.41
CA LEU A 213 1.03 19.12 -2.70
C LEU A 213 2.17 18.36 -3.41
N PRO A 214 3.43 18.76 -3.22
CA PRO A 214 4.55 18.01 -3.76
C PRO A 214 4.60 16.58 -3.18
N ASP A 215 4.75 15.59 -4.07
CA ASP A 215 5.10 14.21 -3.70
C ASP A 215 6.63 14.07 -3.67
N THR A 216 7.13 12.96 -3.15
CA THR A 216 8.55 12.60 -3.23
C THR A 216 8.96 12.37 -4.69
N PRO A 217 10.05 13.00 -5.19
CA PRO A 217 10.51 12.82 -6.56
C PRO A 217 10.75 11.35 -6.90
N ILE A 218 10.38 10.93 -8.12
CA ILE A 218 10.48 9.53 -8.56
C ILE A 218 11.87 8.92 -8.31
N ASP A 219 12.95 9.66 -8.53
CA ASP A 219 14.30 9.15 -8.32
C ASP A 219 14.65 8.92 -6.83
N GLU A 220 13.91 9.52 -5.91
CA GLU A 220 14.04 9.40 -4.46
C GLU A 220 13.07 8.37 -3.84
N GLN A 221 12.01 7.94 -4.54
CA GLN A 221 11.07 6.93 -4.02
C GLN A 221 11.73 5.56 -3.83
N HIS A 222 11.29 4.76 -2.87
CA HIS A 222 11.83 3.41 -2.64
C HIS A 222 10.99 2.36 -3.37
N VAL A 223 11.55 1.18 -3.61
CA VAL A 223 10.85 0.04 -4.22
C VAL A 223 10.90 -1.18 -3.30
N VAL A 224 9.87 -2.00 -3.33
CA VAL A 224 9.94 -3.38 -2.84
C VAL A 224 10.75 -4.18 -3.86
N ASN A 225 11.87 -4.74 -3.46
CA ASN A 225 12.74 -5.53 -4.35
C ASN A 225 13.36 -6.70 -3.58
N ALA A 226 13.52 -7.84 -4.26
CA ALA A 226 14.21 -8.99 -3.72
C ALA A 226 15.72 -8.73 -3.54
N ASP A 227 16.17 -8.60 -2.30
CA ASP A 227 17.58 -8.76 -1.94
C ASP A 227 18.64 -7.78 -2.51
N ASN A 228 18.26 -6.72 -3.23
CA ASN A 228 19.17 -5.88 -4.03
C ASN A 228 19.98 -6.72 -5.04
N ASP A 229 19.43 -7.84 -5.50
CA ASP A 229 19.88 -8.39 -6.76
C ASP A 229 19.17 -7.64 -7.89
N ASP A 230 19.70 -7.67 -9.10
CA ASP A 230 19.08 -6.97 -10.23
C ASP A 230 17.76 -7.67 -10.69
N ASP A 231 17.11 -8.48 -9.83
CA ASP A 231 15.81 -9.11 -10.09
C ASP A 231 14.68 -8.12 -9.79
N PRO A 232 13.87 -7.76 -10.80
CA PRO A 232 12.73 -6.87 -10.59
C PRO A 232 11.56 -7.56 -9.88
N ASN A 233 11.60 -8.89 -9.68
CA ASN A 233 10.53 -9.61 -9.02
C ASN A 233 10.56 -9.40 -7.50
N PRO A 234 9.46 -8.97 -6.86
CA PRO A 234 9.44 -8.71 -5.42
C PRO A 234 9.52 -9.98 -4.58
N HIS A 235 9.19 -11.15 -5.14
CA HIS A 235 9.29 -12.44 -4.45
C HIS A 235 9.32 -13.65 -5.41
N ASP A 236 9.79 -14.80 -4.93
CA ASP A 236 9.78 -16.08 -5.62
C ASP A 236 8.35 -16.58 -5.94
N ASP A 237 8.24 -17.50 -6.89
CA ASP A 237 6.98 -18.18 -7.24
C ASP A 237 6.32 -18.86 -6.02
N GLY A 238 5.05 -18.50 -5.77
CA GLY A 238 4.28 -19.01 -4.64
C GLY A 238 4.60 -18.37 -3.29
N MET A 239 5.45 -17.34 -3.28
CA MET A 239 5.74 -16.49 -2.12
C MET A 239 4.99 -15.16 -2.24
N SER A 240 5.19 -14.26 -1.29
CA SER A 240 4.60 -12.92 -1.26
C SER A 240 5.58 -11.90 -0.69
N ALA A 241 5.32 -10.62 -0.96
CA ALA A 241 5.88 -9.51 -0.20
C ALA A 241 4.88 -9.08 0.89
N GLN A 242 5.37 -8.84 2.10
CA GLN A 242 4.57 -8.59 3.29
C GLN A 242 5.13 -7.42 4.10
N ARG A 243 4.27 -6.50 4.51
CA ARG A 243 4.62 -5.45 5.47
C ARG A 243 4.92 -6.09 6.84
N ARG A 244 6.09 -5.80 7.42
CA ARG A 244 6.55 -6.36 8.70
C ARG A 244 5.68 -5.90 9.86
N LEU A 245 5.24 -4.65 9.80
CA LEU A 245 4.47 -4.01 10.85
C LEU A 245 3.16 -3.47 10.28
N ASN A 246 2.14 -3.42 11.13
CA ASN A 246 0.84 -2.82 10.78
C ASN A 246 0.86 -1.31 11.04
N VAL A 247 1.95 -0.67 10.63
CA VAL A 247 2.20 0.77 10.69
C VAL A 247 3.01 1.14 9.46
N GLU A 248 2.90 2.39 9.04
CA GLU A 248 3.89 3.02 8.18
C GLU A 248 5.10 3.41 9.03
N ASP A 249 6.29 3.35 8.44
CA ASP A 249 7.45 4.00 9.02
C ASP A 249 8.24 4.78 7.98
N VAL A 250 9.09 5.69 8.46
CA VAL A 250 10.11 6.41 7.69
C VAL A 250 9.59 7.36 6.59
N GLU A 251 8.27 7.47 6.38
CA GLU A 251 7.67 8.47 5.49
C GLU A 251 7.52 9.89 6.11
N ASN A 252 7.13 10.85 5.27
CA ASN A 252 6.78 12.22 5.61
C ASN A 252 5.29 12.34 5.99
N TRP A 253 5.01 12.23 7.28
CA TRP A 253 3.68 12.30 7.91
C TRP A 253 2.88 13.60 7.69
N LEU A 254 3.46 14.63 7.07
CA LEU A 254 2.82 15.94 6.89
C LEU A 254 3.22 16.57 5.56
N GLY A 255 2.25 17.23 4.92
CA GLY A 255 2.49 18.04 3.74
C GLY A 255 2.44 17.26 2.43
N GLY A 256 1.92 16.04 2.44
CA GLY A 256 1.63 15.24 1.25
C GLY A 256 0.15 15.13 0.93
N ASN A 257 -0.16 14.30 -0.06
CA ASN A 257 -1.49 14.14 -0.64
C ASN A 257 -2.31 12.99 -0.03
N GLY A 258 -1.80 12.37 1.03
CA GLY A 258 -2.45 11.30 1.78
C GLY A 258 -3.75 11.75 2.45
N ILE A 259 -4.64 10.80 2.73
CA ILE A 259 -5.96 11.05 3.34
C ILE A 259 -5.86 11.73 4.72
N THR A 260 -4.72 11.55 5.38
CA THR A 260 -4.37 12.16 6.69
C THR A 260 -3.21 13.16 6.58
N GLY A 261 -2.79 13.49 5.36
CA GLY A 261 -1.78 14.51 5.04
C GLY A 261 -0.36 13.98 4.90
N HIS A 262 -0.19 12.66 4.90
CA HIS A 262 1.07 11.96 4.65
C HIS A 262 1.49 12.07 3.18
N ASP A 263 2.77 11.87 2.89
CA ASP A 263 3.28 11.66 1.54
C ASP A 263 3.62 10.17 1.38
N GLU A 264 2.64 9.39 0.94
CA GLU A 264 2.74 7.93 0.77
C GLU A 264 3.90 7.51 -0.16
N THR A 265 4.33 8.42 -1.06
CA THR A 265 5.43 8.16 -1.99
C THR A 265 6.82 8.25 -1.34
N SER A 266 6.90 8.70 -0.09
CA SER A 266 8.13 8.86 0.68
C SER A 266 8.48 7.67 1.56
N GLU A 267 7.65 6.64 1.59
CA GLU A 267 7.86 5.45 2.42
C GLU A 267 9.13 4.69 1.99
N ASP A 268 9.91 4.21 2.98
CA ASP A 268 11.01 3.29 2.71
C ASP A 268 10.48 1.87 2.51
N LEU A 269 10.10 1.58 1.27
CA LEU A 269 9.60 0.28 0.84
C LEU A 269 10.69 -0.82 0.79
N SER A 270 11.96 -0.46 1.02
CA SER A 270 13.05 -1.41 0.87
C SER A 270 13.02 -2.48 1.95
N TRP A 271 13.42 -3.70 1.60
CA TRP A 271 13.52 -4.75 2.61
C TRP A 271 14.71 -4.53 3.58
N ARG A 272 15.76 -3.81 3.16
CA ARG A 272 16.93 -3.46 4.00
C ARG A 272 16.77 -2.07 4.60
N GLY A 273 16.24 -2.00 5.80
CA GLY A 273 16.10 -0.74 6.53
C GLY A 273 14.67 -0.22 6.52
N GLY A 274 13.90 -0.56 5.48
CA GLY A 274 12.46 -0.36 5.45
C GLY A 274 11.65 -1.51 6.05
N ILE A 275 10.35 -1.46 5.78
CA ILE A 275 9.32 -2.25 6.48
C ILE A 275 8.81 -3.46 5.72
N TRP A 276 9.25 -3.71 4.49
CA TRP A 276 8.79 -4.87 3.74
C TRP A 276 9.69 -6.10 3.99
N SER A 277 9.05 -7.24 4.20
CA SER A 277 9.66 -8.56 4.07
C SER A 277 9.28 -9.14 2.71
N ILE A 278 10.26 -9.81 2.10
CA ILE A 278 10.18 -10.40 0.77
C ILE A 278 10.34 -11.91 0.90
N ASN A 279 9.85 -12.67 -0.08
CA ASN A 279 9.94 -14.13 -0.07
C ASN A 279 9.32 -14.76 1.20
N GLU A 280 8.20 -14.22 1.66
CA GLU A 280 7.47 -14.77 2.81
C GLU A 280 6.34 -15.71 2.33
N PRO A 281 6.04 -16.80 3.08
CA PRO A 281 4.90 -17.65 2.74
C PRO A 281 3.60 -16.84 2.79
N PRO A 282 2.73 -16.93 1.77
CA PRO A 282 1.53 -16.11 1.72
C PRO A 282 0.58 -16.33 2.91
N THR A 283 0.03 -15.25 3.43
CA THR A 283 -0.86 -15.25 4.61
C THR A 283 -2.22 -14.58 4.40
N PRO A 284 -2.91 -14.76 3.26
CA PRO A 284 -4.13 -14.02 2.99
C PRO A 284 -5.21 -14.15 4.08
N ASN A 285 -5.90 -13.04 4.32
CA ASN A 285 -6.90 -12.78 5.36
C ASN A 285 -6.33 -12.73 6.79
N ARG A 286 -5.01 -12.66 6.98
CA ARG A 286 -4.40 -12.59 8.30
C ARG A 286 -2.99 -12.04 8.27
N ARG A 287 -2.56 -11.52 9.41
CA ARG A 287 -1.18 -11.07 9.56
C ARG A 287 -0.15 -12.21 9.42
N ALA A 288 0.91 -11.89 8.68
CA ALA A 288 2.15 -12.63 8.51
C ALA A 288 2.82 -13.06 9.84
N LEU A 289 3.20 -12.07 10.66
CA LEU A 289 3.76 -12.28 11.99
C LEU A 289 2.60 -12.57 12.95
N GLY A 290 2.57 -13.75 13.58
CA GLY A 290 1.57 -14.05 14.61
C GLY A 290 1.50 -12.94 15.67
N ASP A 291 0.37 -12.83 16.39
CA ASP A 291 -0.02 -11.72 17.29
C ASP A 291 0.98 -11.24 18.37
N SER A 292 2.22 -11.72 18.39
CA SER A 292 3.29 -11.30 19.29
C SER A 292 4.49 -10.78 18.52
N LEU A 293 4.61 -9.45 18.45
CA LEU A 293 5.87 -8.78 18.09
C LEU A 293 6.96 -9.27 19.06
N THR A 294 8.07 -9.78 18.52
CA THR A 294 9.26 -10.10 19.30
C THR A 294 10.12 -8.85 19.46
N ILE A 295 11.00 -8.83 20.47
CA ILE A 295 11.99 -7.75 20.65
C ILE A 295 12.92 -7.62 19.43
N ALA A 296 13.09 -8.68 18.64
CA ALA A 296 13.85 -8.64 17.40
C ALA A 296 13.12 -7.85 16.29
N ASP A 297 11.79 -7.91 16.25
CA ASP A 297 10.96 -7.15 15.28
C ASP A 297 10.96 -5.64 15.59
N ILE A 298 11.22 -5.27 16.86
CA ILE A 298 11.32 -3.87 17.31
C ILE A 298 12.74 -3.30 17.08
N GLN A 299 13.76 -4.13 16.88
CA GLN A 299 15.15 -3.68 16.73
C GLN A 299 15.44 -2.97 15.41
N PHE A 300 14.58 -3.10 14.40
CA PHE A 300 14.74 -2.40 13.11
C PHE A 300 14.53 -0.89 13.20
N ILE A 301 13.78 -0.39 14.18
CA ILE A 301 13.42 1.04 14.25
C ILE A 301 14.61 1.94 14.68
N ARG A 302 15.77 1.42 15.12
CA ARG A 302 16.86 2.28 15.68
C ARG A 302 18.30 1.76 15.65
N ALA A 303 18.81 1.17 14.58
CA ALA A 303 20.26 0.94 14.51
C ALA A 303 21.05 2.25 14.28
N ASP A 304 20.42 3.21 13.59
CA ASP A 304 21.07 4.37 12.98
C ASP A 304 21.11 5.57 13.95
N SER A 305 20.15 5.65 14.87
CA SER A 305 19.98 6.77 15.79
C SER A 305 20.72 6.64 17.12
N ILE A 306 21.55 5.61 17.31
CA ILE A 306 22.28 5.34 18.57
C ILE A 306 23.82 5.31 18.37
N GLY A 307 24.31 5.53 17.14
CA GLY A 307 25.72 5.33 16.79
C GLY A 307 26.63 6.58 16.76
N GLU A 308 26.12 7.81 16.65
CA GLU A 308 26.98 8.98 16.38
C GLU A 308 27.38 9.85 17.58
N GLU A 309 26.88 9.63 18.80
CA GLU A 309 27.25 10.45 19.98
C GLU A 309 28.18 9.76 20.98
N ILE A 310 29.19 9.01 20.52
CA ILE A 310 30.29 8.62 21.41
C ILE A 310 31.65 8.61 20.69
N ASN A 311 32.15 9.79 20.32
CA ASN A 311 33.59 10.05 20.19
C ASN A 311 33.87 11.56 20.25
N ASP A 312 33.87 12.11 21.47
CA ASP A 312 34.67 13.27 21.87
C ASP A 312 35.15 13.09 23.33
#